data_AF-A0A6N2R2G5-F1
#
_entry.id   AF-A0A6N2R2G5-F1
#
_cell.length_a   1.000
_cell.length_b   1.000
_cell.length_c   1.000
_cell.angle_alpha   90.00
_cell.angle_beta   90.00
_cell.angle_gamma   90.00
#
_symmetry.space_group_name_H-M   'P 1'
#
loop_
_entity.id
_entity.type
_entity.pdbx_description
1 polymer ?
#
loop_
_entity_poly.entity_id
_entity_poly.type
_entity_poly.pdbx_seq_one_letter_code
_entity_poly.pdbx_strand_id
1 'polypeptide(L)'
;MGKKNYLLAGSIVISCLILLYGWFGDYLSDRIFPIDLLIFFGIFIGFFVCLIWALRRKSWRSLAVLIAGAFVFVFFPFREARVRTEFILYAKARDRVVEMVKEGEVSSDSYGSAKLPSIYSFTSSNGKIHIYQNNEEGTVITFWVFCGMLSGTEELIYADGGEAQIKEELKSFYVESIEKLKDNWYYVKTL
;
A
#
# COMPACT_ATOMS: atom_id res chain seq x y z
N MET A 1 32.40 23.62 -16.30
CA MET A 1 32.08 22.61 -15.25
C MET A 1 30.59 22.49 -14.90
N GLY A 2 29.72 23.51 -15.07
CA GLY A 2 28.32 23.46 -14.59
C GLY A 2 27.33 22.51 -15.29
N LYS A 3 27.36 22.37 -16.63
CA LYS A 3 26.28 21.69 -17.38
C LYS A 3 26.12 20.17 -17.12
N LYS A 4 27.16 19.46 -16.67
CA LYS A 4 27.08 18.01 -16.37
C LYS A 4 26.42 17.74 -15.00
N ASN A 5 26.55 18.66 -14.05
CA ASN A 5 26.07 18.44 -12.68
C ASN A 5 24.54 18.56 -12.59
N TYR A 6 23.92 19.46 -13.36
CA TYR A 6 22.45 19.60 -13.38
C TYR A 6 21.74 18.37 -13.93
N LEU A 7 22.30 17.71 -14.94
CA LEU A 7 21.70 16.49 -15.50
C LEU A 7 21.76 15.33 -14.50
N LEU A 8 22.88 15.18 -13.81
CA LEU A 8 23.00 14.18 -12.75
C LEU A 8 22.05 14.47 -11.59
N ALA A 9 21.98 15.71 -11.14
CA ALA A 9 21.02 16.13 -10.11
C ALA A 9 19.58 15.86 -10.54
N GLY A 10 19.21 16.20 -11.77
CA GLY A 10 17.88 15.91 -12.33
C GLY A 10 17.58 14.41 -12.36
N SER A 11 18.53 13.57 -12.78
CA SER A 11 18.41 12.12 -12.73
C SER A 11 18.20 11.60 -11.31
N ILE A 12 18.92 12.14 -10.31
CA ILE A 12 18.74 11.76 -8.91
C ILE A 12 17.34 12.14 -8.44
N VAL A 13 16.92 13.38 -8.68
CA VAL A 13 15.61 13.88 -8.26
C VAL A 13 14.49 13.04 -8.86
N ILE A 14 14.52 12.77 -10.17
CA ILE A 14 13.46 12.00 -10.82
C ILE A 14 13.45 10.54 -10.37
N SER A 15 14.62 9.94 -10.13
CA SER A 15 14.71 8.62 -9.53
C SER A 15 14.21 8.61 -8.08
N CYS A 16 14.43 9.64 -7.28
CA CYS A 16 13.81 9.72 -5.96
C CYS A 16 12.29 9.83 -6.06
N LEU A 17 11.79 10.66 -6.99
CA LEU A 17 10.35 10.82 -7.21
C LEU A 17 9.67 9.52 -7.66
N ILE A 18 10.29 8.74 -8.56
CA ILE A 18 9.71 7.47 -9.00
C ILE A 18 9.63 6.46 -7.85
N LEU A 19 10.64 6.41 -6.97
CA LEU A 19 10.66 5.52 -5.80
C LEU A 19 9.65 5.96 -4.73
N LEU A 20 9.54 7.27 -4.50
CA LEU A 20 8.50 7.84 -3.62
C LEU A 20 7.11 7.54 -4.16
N TYR A 21 6.91 7.66 -5.47
CA TYR A 21 5.65 7.27 -6.11
C TYR A 21 5.40 5.77 -5.95
N GLY A 22 6.41 4.90 -6.10
CA GLY A 22 6.27 3.47 -5.82
C GLY A 22 5.76 3.18 -4.40
N TRP A 23 6.21 3.96 -3.41
CA TRP A 23 5.79 3.79 -2.02
C TRP A 23 4.41 4.39 -1.69
N PHE A 24 4.10 5.58 -2.24
CA PHE A 24 2.91 6.36 -1.87
C PHE A 24 1.80 6.38 -2.93
N GLY A 25 2.06 5.89 -4.15
CA GLY A 25 1.14 5.99 -5.30
C GLY A 25 -0.23 5.40 -5.00
N ASP A 26 -0.27 4.21 -4.39
CA ASP A 26 -1.53 3.57 -3.99
C ASP A 26 -2.37 4.45 -3.04
N TYR A 27 -1.72 5.12 -2.08
CA TYR A 27 -2.39 6.04 -1.15
C TYR A 27 -2.91 7.30 -1.86
N LEU A 28 -2.18 7.79 -2.86
CA LEU A 28 -2.61 8.93 -3.67
C LEU A 28 -3.80 8.55 -4.56
N SER A 29 -3.74 7.38 -5.22
CA SER A 29 -4.81 6.84 -6.05
C SER A 29 -6.12 6.71 -5.26
N ASP A 30 -6.07 6.11 -4.06
CA ASP A 30 -7.25 5.87 -3.22
C ASP A 30 -7.95 7.18 -2.77
N ARG A 31 -7.22 8.29 -2.66
CA ARG A 31 -7.75 9.57 -2.14
C ARG A 31 -8.05 10.60 -3.22
N ILE A 32 -7.20 10.69 -4.24
CA ILE A 32 -7.18 11.76 -5.23
C ILE A 32 -6.82 11.25 -6.63
N PHE A 33 -7.48 10.18 -7.08
CA PHE A 33 -7.22 9.50 -8.35
C PHE A 33 -6.90 10.40 -9.57
N PRO A 34 -7.69 11.46 -9.90
CA PRO A 34 -7.38 12.29 -11.07
C PRO A 34 -6.06 13.07 -10.93
N ILE A 35 -5.72 13.49 -9.71
CA ILE A 35 -4.47 14.21 -9.42
C ILE A 35 -3.30 13.24 -9.42
N ASP A 36 -3.50 12.04 -8.86
CA ASP A 36 -2.50 10.96 -8.88
C ASP A 36 -2.06 10.62 -10.31
N LEU A 37 -3.03 10.51 -11.23
CA LEU A 37 -2.76 10.29 -12.66
C LEU A 37 -1.84 11.38 -13.25
N LEU A 38 -2.09 12.65 -12.92
CA LEU A 38 -1.26 13.78 -13.36
C LEU A 38 0.15 13.72 -12.77
N ILE A 39 0.27 13.35 -11.49
CA ILE A 39 1.56 13.17 -10.82
C ILE A 39 2.35 12.04 -11.50
N PHE A 40 1.71 10.90 -11.73
CA PHE A 40 2.31 9.76 -12.41
C PHE A 40 2.84 10.13 -13.79
N PHE A 41 2.00 10.71 -14.64
CA PHE A 41 2.42 11.14 -15.98
C PHE A 41 3.50 12.23 -15.92
N GLY A 42 3.43 13.15 -14.96
CA GLY A 42 4.46 14.17 -14.76
C GLY A 42 5.83 13.57 -14.44
N ILE A 43 5.89 12.61 -13.51
CA ILE A 43 7.11 11.87 -13.16
C ILE A 43 7.60 11.06 -14.37
N PHE A 44 6.70 10.37 -15.06
CA PHE A 44 7.03 9.55 -16.23
C PHE A 44 7.62 10.39 -17.36
N ILE A 45 7.00 11.50 -17.74
CA ILE A 45 7.51 12.44 -18.75
C ILE A 45 8.88 12.99 -18.31
N GLY A 46 9.01 13.42 -17.05
CA GLY A 46 10.28 13.90 -16.50
C GLY A 46 11.40 12.86 -16.60
N PHE A 47 11.08 11.59 -16.35
CA PHE A 47 12.00 10.47 -16.47
C PHE A 47 12.50 10.31 -17.92
N PHE A 48 11.61 10.29 -18.91
CA PHE A 48 12.01 10.19 -20.32
C PHE A 48 12.79 11.40 -20.80
N VAL A 49 12.44 12.61 -20.38
CA VAL A 49 13.23 13.81 -20.71
C VAL A 49 14.66 13.68 -20.18
N CYS A 50 14.81 13.28 -18.91
CA CYS A 50 16.13 13.04 -18.30
C CYS A 50 16.89 11.93 -19.04
N LEU A 51 16.21 10.84 -19.42
CA LEU A 51 16.79 9.71 -20.13
C LEU A 51 17.31 10.12 -21.53
N ILE A 52 16.47 10.80 -22.33
CA ILE A 52 16.85 11.29 -23.66
C ILE A 52 18.06 12.23 -23.57
N TRP A 53 18.07 13.13 -22.58
CA TRP A 53 19.20 14.05 -22.39
C TRP A 53 20.47 13.33 -21.91
N ALA A 54 20.34 12.33 -21.05
CA ALA A 54 21.44 11.49 -20.60
C ALA A 54 22.08 10.71 -21.76
N LEU A 55 21.27 10.14 -22.65
CA LEU A 55 21.73 9.48 -23.87
C LEU A 55 22.43 10.46 -24.82
N ARG A 56 21.79 11.59 -25.15
CA ARG A 56 22.35 12.60 -26.06
C ARG A 56 23.69 13.16 -25.58
N ARG A 57 23.85 13.34 -24.27
CA ARG A 57 25.09 13.87 -23.68
C ARG A 57 26.09 12.78 -23.28
N LYS A 58 25.79 11.50 -23.54
CA LYS A 58 26.61 10.35 -23.14
C LYS A 58 26.99 10.40 -21.64
N SER A 59 26.04 10.81 -20.80
CA SER A 59 26.25 10.94 -19.35
C SER A 59 26.01 9.61 -18.66
N TRP A 60 27.05 8.77 -18.60
CA TRP A 60 26.97 7.43 -18.02
C TRP A 60 26.50 7.41 -16.56
N ARG A 61 26.90 8.39 -15.75
CA ARG A 61 26.44 8.50 -14.36
C ARG A 61 24.94 8.74 -14.26
N SER A 62 24.41 9.65 -15.08
CA SER A 62 22.96 9.92 -15.16
C SER A 62 22.19 8.70 -15.62
N LEU A 63 22.68 7.99 -16.65
CA LEU A 63 22.07 6.76 -17.13
C LEU A 63 22.05 5.68 -16.05
N ALA A 64 23.16 5.48 -15.34
CA ALA A 64 23.23 4.50 -14.25
C ALA A 64 22.19 4.78 -13.16
N VAL A 65 22.04 6.05 -12.75
CA VAL A 65 21.03 6.44 -11.74
C VAL A 65 19.60 6.19 -12.24
N LEU A 66 19.28 6.59 -13.48
CA LEU A 66 17.96 6.38 -14.06
C LEU A 66 17.62 4.89 -14.20
N ILE A 67 18.56 4.10 -14.71
CA ILE A 67 18.40 2.65 -14.87
C ILE A 67 18.24 1.98 -13.50
N ALA A 68 19.06 2.32 -12.51
CA ALA A 68 18.93 1.77 -11.17
C ALA A 68 17.58 2.14 -10.53
N GLY A 69 17.16 3.40 -10.65
CA GLY A 69 15.86 3.84 -10.14
C GLY A 69 14.69 3.13 -10.82
N ALA A 70 14.72 2.98 -12.14
CA ALA A 70 13.69 2.24 -12.88
C ALA A 70 13.70 0.74 -12.54
N PHE A 71 14.89 0.14 -12.38
CA PHE A 71 15.02 -1.26 -11.97
C PHE A 71 14.41 -1.49 -10.59
N VAL A 72 14.74 -0.64 -9.61
CA VAL A 72 14.12 -0.72 -8.28
C VAL A 72 12.61 -0.48 -8.39
N PHE A 73 12.17 0.53 -9.15
CA PHE A 73 10.74 0.81 -9.32
C PHE A 73 9.93 -0.39 -9.85
N VAL A 74 10.48 -1.12 -10.83
CA VAL A 74 9.81 -2.24 -11.49
C VAL A 74 9.87 -3.53 -10.67
N PHE A 75 11.02 -3.82 -10.05
CA PHE A 75 11.25 -5.12 -9.41
C PHE A 75 11.09 -5.12 -7.88
N PHE A 76 11.10 -3.95 -7.24
CA PHE A 76 10.93 -3.88 -5.79
C PHE A 76 9.45 -4.00 -5.42
N PRO A 77 9.08 -4.92 -4.50
CA PRO A 77 7.69 -5.14 -4.11
C PRO A 77 7.24 -4.06 -3.10
N PHE A 78 7.00 -2.83 -3.58
CA PHE A 78 6.66 -1.68 -2.73
C PHE A 78 5.46 -1.94 -1.83
N ARG A 79 4.41 -2.57 -2.37
CA ARG A 79 3.18 -2.86 -1.63
C ARG A 79 3.44 -3.79 -0.45
N GLU A 80 4.03 -4.95 -0.70
CA GLU A 80 4.37 -5.90 0.36
C GLU A 80 5.34 -5.31 1.38
N ALA A 81 6.38 -4.59 0.93
CA ALA A 81 7.31 -3.91 1.82
C ALA A 81 6.60 -2.89 2.73
N ARG A 82 5.64 -2.15 2.17
CA ARG A 82 4.82 -1.19 2.91
C ARG A 82 3.88 -1.89 3.88
N VAL A 83 3.19 -2.96 3.49
CA VAL A 83 2.33 -3.76 4.39
C VAL A 83 3.12 -4.22 5.61
N ARG A 84 4.28 -4.83 5.40
CA ARG A 84 5.13 -5.33 6.51
C ARG A 84 5.61 -4.19 7.41
N THR A 85 5.97 -3.05 6.82
CA THR A 85 6.41 -1.86 7.57
C THR A 85 5.28 -1.28 8.41
N GLU A 86 4.11 -1.06 7.79
CA GLU A 86 2.93 -0.52 8.47
C GLU A 86 2.40 -1.48 9.53
N PHE A 87 2.48 -2.80 9.31
CA PHE A 87 2.11 -3.81 10.30
C PHE A 87 2.86 -3.60 11.62
N ILE A 88 4.18 -3.44 11.54
CA ILE A 88 5.02 -3.20 12.72
C ILE A 88 4.74 -1.82 13.32
N LEU A 89 4.72 -0.77 12.48
CA LEU A 89 4.61 0.61 12.94
C LEU A 89 3.28 0.90 13.63
N TYR A 90 2.18 0.31 13.14
CA TYR A 90 0.83 0.56 13.64
C TYR A 90 0.25 -0.61 14.44
N ALA A 91 1.06 -1.60 14.83
CA ALA A 91 0.61 -2.79 15.55
C ALA A 91 -0.27 -2.46 16.77
N LYS A 92 0.22 -1.59 17.67
CA LYS A 92 -0.51 -1.20 18.88
C LYS A 92 -1.83 -0.49 18.59
N ALA A 93 -1.84 0.36 17.56
CA ALA A 93 -3.04 1.09 17.16
C ALA A 93 -4.09 0.12 16.57
N ARG A 94 -3.65 -0.86 15.79
CA ARG A 94 -4.51 -1.90 15.23
C ARG A 94 -5.06 -2.84 16.30
N ASP A 95 -4.23 -3.27 17.24
CA ASP A 95 -4.67 -4.07 18.39
C ASP A 95 -5.77 -3.33 19.18
N ARG A 96 -5.61 -2.01 19.41
CA ARG A 96 -6.68 -1.21 20.06
C ARG A 96 -7.94 -1.10 19.20
N VAL A 97 -7.83 -1.00 17.88
CA VAL A 97 -9.01 -1.01 16.99
C VAL A 97 -9.77 -2.33 17.09
N VAL A 98 -9.06 -3.46 17.16
CA VAL A 98 -9.68 -4.78 17.36
C VAL A 98 -10.43 -4.83 18.70
N GLU A 99 -9.82 -4.32 19.78
CA GLU A 99 -10.50 -4.20 21.08
C GLU A 99 -11.77 -3.36 21.00
N MET A 100 -11.71 -2.17 20.39
CA MET A 100 -12.88 -1.30 20.23
C MET A 100 -14.02 -1.96 19.44
N VAL A 101 -13.69 -2.79 18.45
CA VAL A 101 -14.70 -3.58 17.72
C VAL A 101 -15.31 -4.65 18.63
N LYS A 102 -14.48 -5.39 19.38
CA LYS A 102 -14.94 -6.41 20.33
C LYS A 102 -15.80 -5.83 21.47
N GLU A 103 -15.46 -4.63 21.93
CA GLU A 103 -16.19 -3.86 22.95
C GLU A 103 -17.49 -3.22 22.41
N GLY A 104 -17.68 -3.21 21.08
CA GLY A 104 -18.84 -2.60 20.42
C GLY A 104 -18.77 -1.08 20.27
N GLU A 105 -17.64 -0.45 20.58
CA GLU A 105 -17.41 1.00 20.38
C GLU A 105 -17.33 1.35 18.88
N VAL A 106 -16.86 0.42 18.05
CA VAL A 106 -16.82 0.55 16.59
C VAL A 106 -17.71 -0.54 15.98
N SER A 107 -18.86 -0.14 15.46
CA SER A 107 -19.80 -1.02 14.78
C SER A 107 -19.81 -0.80 13.27
N SER A 108 -20.04 -1.87 12.51
CA SER A 108 -20.24 -1.79 11.06
C SER A 108 -21.61 -1.24 10.69
N ASP A 109 -21.71 -0.70 9.48
CA ASP A 109 -22.97 -0.46 8.80
C ASP A 109 -23.59 -1.77 8.28
N SER A 110 -24.72 -1.66 7.57
CA SER A 110 -25.43 -2.81 6.97
C SER A 110 -24.61 -3.58 5.93
N TYR A 111 -23.47 -3.05 5.51
CA TYR A 111 -22.57 -3.64 4.52
C TYR A 111 -21.24 -4.10 5.14
N GLY A 112 -21.13 -4.16 6.47
CA GLY A 112 -19.91 -4.60 7.16
C GLY A 112 -18.83 -3.52 7.24
N SER A 113 -19.04 -2.30 6.72
CA SER A 113 -18.02 -1.24 6.79
C SER A 113 -18.14 -0.44 8.08
N ALA A 114 -17.02 -0.23 8.77
CA ALA A 114 -16.96 0.62 9.95
C ALA A 114 -15.97 1.78 9.76
N LYS A 115 -16.39 3.00 10.04
CA LYS A 115 -15.53 4.18 9.99
C LYS A 115 -14.74 4.27 11.30
N LEU A 116 -13.42 4.42 11.19
CA LEU A 116 -12.56 4.55 12.36
C LEU A 116 -12.63 5.96 12.96
N PRO A 117 -12.45 6.10 14.29
CA PRO A 117 -12.15 7.37 14.91
C PRO A 117 -10.95 8.05 14.24
N SER A 118 -10.92 9.38 14.18
CA SER A 118 -9.88 10.13 13.47
C SER A 118 -8.46 9.76 13.91
N ILE A 119 -8.27 9.53 15.21
CA ILE A 119 -7.00 9.11 15.81
C ILE A 119 -6.52 7.73 15.35
N TYR A 120 -7.39 6.87 14.84
CA TYR A 120 -7.04 5.54 14.31
C TYR A 120 -7.21 5.41 12.80
N SER A 121 -7.69 6.45 12.12
CA SER A 121 -7.95 6.41 10.67
C SER A 121 -6.74 6.07 9.80
N PHE A 122 -5.51 6.20 10.32
CA PHE A 122 -4.29 5.82 9.60
C PHE A 122 -4.04 4.30 9.58
N THR A 123 -4.75 3.49 10.36
CA THR A 123 -4.49 2.05 10.45
C THR A 123 -5.01 1.27 9.22
N SER A 124 -5.81 1.92 8.38
CA SER A 124 -6.36 1.43 7.12
C SER A 124 -6.34 2.58 6.08
N SER A 125 -6.00 2.32 4.83
CA SER A 125 -5.68 3.33 3.81
C SER A 125 -6.78 4.37 3.57
N ASN A 126 -8.04 3.95 3.65
CA ASN A 126 -9.22 4.80 3.47
C ASN A 126 -9.88 5.24 4.80
N GLY A 127 -9.27 4.93 5.96
CA GLY A 127 -9.81 5.24 7.28
C GLY A 127 -11.05 4.44 7.69
N LYS A 128 -11.34 3.36 6.97
CA LYS A 128 -12.42 2.42 7.28
C LYS A 128 -11.86 1.01 7.41
N ILE A 129 -12.57 0.17 8.15
CA ILE A 129 -12.33 -1.28 8.22
C ILE A 129 -13.56 -2.02 7.72
N HIS A 130 -13.40 -3.29 7.40
CA HIS A 130 -14.52 -4.20 7.19
C HIS A 130 -14.58 -5.19 8.35
N ILE A 131 -15.77 -5.38 8.90
CA ILE A 131 -16.04 -6.35 9.96
C ILE A 131 -16.91 -7.42 9.33
N TYR A 132 -16.32 -8.58 9.07
CA TYR A 132 -17.05 -9.74 8.53
C TYR A 132 -17.87 -10.40 9.64
N GLN A 133 -17.26 -10.54 10.81
CA GLN A 133 -17.82 -11.27 11.94
C GLN A 133 -17.38 -10.63 13.25
N ASN A 134 -18.31 -10.52 14.19
CA ASN A 134 -18.05 -10.12 15.58
C ASN A 134 -19.12 -10.70 16.49
N ASN A 135 -19.00 -11.99 16.82
CA ASN A 135 -19.99 -12.74 17.61
C ASN A 135 -19.28 -13.79 18.49
N GLU A 136 -20.05 -14.70 19.10
CA GLU A 136 -19.51 -15.76 19.99
C GLU A 136 -18.55 -16.73 19.28
N GLU A 137 -18.66 -16.88 17.96
CA GLU A 137 -17.77 -17.73 17.15
C GLU A 137 -16.43 -17.05 16.83
N GLY A 138 -16.33 -15.73 17.07
CA GLY A 138 -15.10 -14.96 17.00
C GLY A 138 -15.24 -13.64 16.25
N THR A 139 -14.10 -12.97 16.07
CA THR A 139 -14.01 -11.70 15.36
C THR A 139 -13.12 -11.82 14.12
N VAL A 140 -13.60 -11.29 12.98
CA VAL A 140 -12.85 -11.15 11.73
C VAL A 140 -12.94 -9.72 11.22
N ILE A 141 -11.80 -9.05 11.13
CA ILE A 141 -11.68 -7.64 10.75
C ILE A 141 -10.60 -7.47 9.68
N THR A 142 -10.93 -6.75 8.61
CA THR A 142 -9.99 -6.35 7.56
C THR A 142 -9.60 -4.88 7.67
N PHE A 143 -8.29 -4.64 7.61
CA PHE A 143 -7.66 -3.33 7.41
C PHE A 143 -7.07 -3.30 6.00
N TRP A 144 -7.53 -2.39 5.16
CA TRP A 144 -6.99 -2.25 3.82
C TRP A 144 -5.66 -1.51 3.86
N VAL A 145 -4.62 -2.11 3.28
CA VAL A 145 -3.38 -1.40 2.96
C VAL A 145 -3.42 -0.92 1.51
N PHE A 146 -4.01 -1.73 0.63
CA PHE A 146 -4.33 -1.35 -0.73
C PHE A 146 -5.73 -1.83 -1.10
N CYS A 147 -6.59 -0.91 -1.50
CA CYS A 147 -7.94 -1.21 -1.96
C CYS A 147 -7.99 -1.06 -3.49
N GLY A 148 -7.39 -2.01 -4.22
CA GLY A 148 -7.29 -1.92 -5.66
C GLY A 148 -8.64 -1.91 -6.35
N MET A 149 -8.85 -0.93 -7.24
CA MET A 149 -10.07 -0.84 -8.04
C MET A 149 -10.13 -1.91 -9.15
N LEU A 150 -8.97 -2.44 -9.59
CA LEU A 150 -8.84 -3.35 -10.74
C LEU A 150 -7.77 -4.46 -10.58
N SER A 151 -7.04 -4.50 -9.47
CA SER A 151 -5.81 -5.30 -9.33
C SER A 151 -5.72 -6.02 -7.98
N GLY A 152 -6.84 -6.54 -7.50
CA GLY A 152 -6.94 -7.15 -6.18
C GLY A 152 -6.70 -6.20 -5.02
N THR A 153 -6.76 -6.73 -3.81
CA THR A 153 -6.50 -6.00 -2.56
C THR A 153 -5.31 -6.58 -1.82
N GLU A 154 -4.63 -5.72 -1.06
CA GLU A 154 -3.66 -6.14 -0.06
C GLU A 154 -4.15 -5.73 1.32
N GLU A 155 -4.35 -6.75 2.17
CA GLU A 155 -5.15 -6.64 3.38
C GLU A 155 -4.39 -7.17 4.59
N LEU A 156 -4.55 -6.49 5.72
CA LEU A 156 -4.18 -7.00 7.03
C LEU A 156 -5.47 -7.45 7.73
N ILE A 157 -5.57 -8.75 8.01
CA ILE A 157 -6.77 -9.35 8.59
C ILE A 157 -6.46 -9.82 10.01
N TYR A 158 -7.31 -9.41 10.94
CA TYR A 158 -7.39 -10.00 12.27
C TYR A 158 -8.48 -11.09 12.25
N ALA A 159 -8.17 -12.30 12.70
CA ALA A 159 -9.14 -13.40 12.80
C ALA A 159 -8.86 -14.29 14.03
N ASP A 160 -9.84 -14.43 14.93
CA ASP A 160 -9.71 -15.29 16.11
C ASP A 160 -9.67 -16.79 15.73
N GLY A 161 -10.46 -17.20 14.74
CA GLY A 161 -10.50 -18.57 14.19
C GLY A 161 -9.40 -18.87 13.16
N GLY A 162 -8.49 -17.92 12.93
CA GLY A 162 -7.35 -18.06 12.05
C GLY A 162 -7.70 -18.21 10.56
N GLU A 163 -6.80 -18.85 9.80
CA GLU A 163 -6.87 -18.92 8.33
C GLU A 163 -8.16 -19.58 7.81
N ALA A 164 -8.71 -20.55 8.53
CA ALA A 164 -9.94 -21.23 8.12
C ALA A 164 -11.13 -20.27 8.09
N GLN A 165 -11.27 -19.46 9.14
CA GLN A 165 -12.32 -18.44 9.26
C GLN A 165 -12.18 -17.38 8.16
N ILE A 166 -10.95 -16.97 7.85
CA ILE A 166 -10.66 -16.02 6.77
C ILE A 166 -11.15 -16.57 5.42
N LYS A 167 -10.85 -17.84 5.10
CA LYS A 167 -11.22 -18.45 3.81
C LYS A 167 -12.74 -18.61 3.64
N GLU A 168 -13.45 -18.85 4.75
CA GLU A 168 -14.90 -18.93 4.77
C GLU A 168 -15.52 -17.56 4.47
N GLU A 169 -15.08 -16.51 5.16
CA GLU A 169 -15.62 -15.15 5.02
C GLU A 169 -15.29 -14.51 3.65
N LEU A 170 -14.03 -14.59 3.21
CA LEU A 170 -13.62 -14.00 1.93
C LEU A 170 -14.03 -14.82 0.70
N LYS A 171 -14.62 -16.00 0.90
CA LYS A 171 -14.94 -16.98 -0.15
C LYS A 171 -13.68 -17.32 -0.96
N SER A 172 -12.94 -18.34 -0.51
CA SER A 172 -11.65 -18.88 -0.97
C SER A 172 -11.22 -18.69 -2.45
N PHE A 173 -12.12 -18.49 -3.41
CA PHE A 173 -11.80 -18.26 -4.84
C PHE A 173 -11.16 -16.90 -5.13
N TYR A 174 -11.37 -15.89 -4.27
CA TYR A 174 -10.79 -14.55 -4.46
C TYR A 174 -9.45 -14.35 -3.77
N VAL A 175 -8.99 -15.34 -2.99
CA VAL A 175 -7.78 -15.23 -2.19
C VAL A 175 -6.59 -15.83 -2.95
N GLU A 176 -5.61 -14.99 -3.26
CA GLU A 176 -4.36 -15.41 -3.89
C GLU A 176 -3.41 -16.04 -2.86
N SER A 177 -3.27 -15.41 -1.69
CA SER A 177 -2.40 -15.92 -0.61
C SER A 177 -2.82 -15.43 0.77
N ILE A 178 -2.51 -16.24 1.79
CA ILE A 178 -2.64 -15.90 3.20
C ILE A 178 -1.32 -16.23 3.89
N GLU A 179 -0.72 -15.24 4.54
CA GLU A 179 0.50 -15.38 5.33
C GLU A 179 0.22 -14.99 6.79
N LYS A 180 0.53 -15.86 7.75
CA LYS A 180 0.42 -15.52 9.17
C LYS A 180 1.58 -14.61 9.58
N LEU A 181 1.26 -13.43 10.11
CA LEU A 181 2.26 -12.44 10.56
C LEU A 181 2.53 -12.52 12.07
N LYS A 182 1.47 -12.68 12.87
CA LYS A 182 1.47 -12.77 14.34
C LYS A 182 0.23 -13.55 14.78
N ASP A 183 0.11 -13.86 16.07
CA ASP A 183 -1.13 -14.33 16.68
C ASP A 183 -2.35 -13.57 16.17
N ASN A 184 -3.29 -14.30 15.58
CA ASN A 184 -4.53 -13.82 14.97
C ASN A 184 -4.38 -12.78 13.84
N TRP A 185 -3.16 -12.45 13.41
CA TRP A 185 -2.89 -11.46 12.37
C TRP A 185 -2.34 -12.11 11.10
N TYR A 186 -2.96 -11.77 9.97
CA TYR A 186 -2.69 -12.35 8.67
C TYR A 186 -2.51 -11.26 7.62
N TYR A 187 -1.58 -11.47 6.70
CA TYR A 187 -1.47 -10.72 5.46
C TYR A 187 -2.17 -11.50 4.36
N VAL A 188 -3.13 -10.88 3.68
CA VAL A 188 -3.93 -11.50 2.64
C VAL A 188 -3.83 -10.70 1.36
N LYS A 189 -3.56 -11.42 0.25
CA LYS A 189 -3.64 -10.87 -1.11
C LYS A 189 -4.85 -11.46 -1.81
N THR A 190 -5.64 -10.62 -2.46
CA THR A 190 -6.80 -11.03 -3.25
C THR A 190 -6.60 -10.72 -4.74
N LEU A 191 -7.38 -11.35 -5.61
CA LEU A 191 -7.36 -11.21 -7.08
C LEU A 191 -8.14 -9.99 -7.59
#